data_AF-A0A0C3I263-F1
#
_entry.id   AF-A0A0C3I263-F1
#
_cell.length_a   1.000
_cell.length_b   1.000
_cell.length_c   1.000
_cell.angle_alpha   90.00
_cell.angle_beta   90.00
_cell.angle_gamma   90.00
#
_symmetry.space_group_name_H-M   'P 1'
#
loop_
_entity.id
_entity.type
_entity.pdbx_description
1 polymer ?
#
loop_
_entity_poly.entity_id
_entity_poly.type
_entity_poly.pdbx_seq_one_letter_code
_entity_poly.pdbx_strand_id
1 'polypeptide(L)'
;MSTDEIEVLRRQAMGQATQFGVLKSKDVDILSWELYSLDERCEYLRQTLRNLSSGRRNLQDRICMYLHSPRLAQFSHESLLKQEEALSELNMSIDDWIARQERAENRRTRVRQKLLEHIAATLMLDPRAGLRRRQSRKLHV
;
A
#
# COMPACT_ATOMS: atom_id res chain seq x y z
N MET A 1 32.30 0.46 -0.09
CA MET A 1 31.99 0.43 -1.53
C MET A 1 33.13 1.09 -2.26
N SER A 2 33.71 0.41 -3.25
CA SER A 2 34.81 0.99 -4.04
C SER A 2 34.27 2.08 -4.98
N THR A 3 35.15 2.96 -5.45
CA THR A 3 34.81 3.96 -6.47
C THR A 3 34.27 3.29 -7.74
N ASP A 4 34.88 2.17 -8.13
CA ASP A 4 34.50 1.41 -9.33
C ASP A 4 33.09 0.80 -9.19
N GLU A 5 32.75 0.28 -8.01
CA GLU A 5 31.39 -0.21 -7.70
C GLU A 5 30.36 0.91 -7.81
N ILE A 6 30.67 2.10 -7.29
CA ILE A 6 29.79 3.27 -7.38
C ILE A 6 29.58 3.69 -8.84
N GLU A 7 30.62 3.69 -9.66
CA GLU A 7 30.51 4.01 -11.08
C GLU A 7 29.68 3.00 -11.87
N VAL A 8 29.82 1.70 -11.56
CA VAL A 8 28.98 0.65 -12.16
C VAL A 8 27.50 0.87 -11.79
N LEU A 9 27.21 1.07 -10.51
CA LEU A 9 25.84 1.32 -10.05
C LEU A 9 25.25 2.59 -10.64
N ARG A 10 26.05 3.65 -10.77
CA ARG A 10 25.62 4.90 -11.40
C ARG A 10 25.21 4.68 -12.85
N ARG A 11 26.03 3.97 -13.64
CA ARG A 11 25.70 3.65 -15.05
C ARG A 11 24.41 2.84 -15.15
N GLN A 12 24.21 1.86 -14.27
CA GLN A 12 22.98 1.06 -14.24
C GLN A 12 21.75 1.91 -13.89
N ALA A 13 21.84 2.73 -12.83
CA ALA A 13 20.76 3.60 -12.39
C ALA A 13 20.38 4.62 -13.47
N MET A 14 21.37 5.20 -14.16
CA MET A 14 21.14 6.08 -15.32
C MET A 14 20.42 5.32 -16.44
N GLY A 15 20.87 4.12 -16.78
CA GLY A 15 20.23 3.27 -17.78
C GLY A 15 18.75 3.02 -17.47
N GLN A 16 18.42 2.66 -16.24
CA GLN A 16 17.03 2.48 -15.80
C GLN A 16 16.24 3.79 -15.85
N ALA A 17 16.80 4.88 -15.32
CA ALA A 17 16.12 6.18 -15.24
C ALA A 17 15.75 6.74 -16.62
N THR A 18 16.54 6.46 -17.66
CA THR A 18 16.21 6.87 -19.04
C THR A 18 14.98 6.18 -19.63
N GLN A 19 14.56 5.04 -19.07
CA GLN A 19 13.37 4.32 -19.50
C GLN A 19 12.09 4.86 -18.84
N PHE A 20 12.22 5.64 -17.77
CA PHE A 20 11.10 6.17 -17.03
C PHE A 20 10.55 7.46 -17.66
N GLY A 21 9.23 7.60 -17.61
CA GLY A 21 8.53 8.78 -18.13
C GLY A 21 8.46 9.91 -17.10
N VAL A 22 8.77 11.13 -17.54
CA VAL A 22 8.54 12.34 -16.74
C VAL A 22 7.05 12.70 -16.79
N LEU A 23 6.43 12.77 -15.62
CA LEU A 23 5.03 13.14 -15.44
C LEU A 23 4.84 14.66 -15.55
N LYS A 24 3.60 15.08 -15.86
CA LYS A 24 3.22 16.50 -15.77
C LYS A 24 3.06 16.90 -14.31
N SER A 25 3.30 18.17 -13.99
CA SER A 25 3.13 18.71 -12.62
C SER A 25 1.79 18.31 -12.00
N LYS A 26 0.68 18.49 -12.74
CA LYS A 26 -0.67 18.13 -12.26
C LYS A 26 -0.81 16.65 -11.90
N ASP A 27 -0.18 15.76 -12.66
CA ASP A 27 -0.23 14.32 -12.40
C ASP A 27 0.59 13.97 -11.16
N VAL A 28 1.72 14.65 -10.94
CA VAL A 28 2.54 14.53 -9.72
C VAL A 28 1.75 15.00 -8.50
N ASP A 29 1.03 16.13 -8.60
CA ASP A 29 0.21 16.65 -7.51
C ASP A 29 -0.89 15.65 -7.14
N ILE A 30 -1.62 15.13 -8.13
CA ILE A 30 -2.68 14.12 -7.92
C ILE A 30 -2.12 12.87 -7.26
N LEU A 31 -1.02 12.32 -7.77
CA LEU A 31 -0.41 11.11 -7.23
C LEU A 31 0.15 11.33 -5.82
N SER A 32 0.66 12.53 -5.52
CA SER A 32 1.17 12.86 -4.18
C SER A 32 0.04 12.93 -3.16
N TRP A 33 -1.08 13.57 -3.52
CA TRP A 33 -2.30 13.58 -2.71
C TRP A 33 -2.89 12.18 -2.54
N GLU A 34 -2.93 11.39 -3.61
CA GLU A 34 -3.38 10.01 -3.55
C GLU A 34 -2.50 9.17 -2.61
N LEU A 35 -1.17 9.33 -2.68
CA LEU A 35 -0.24 8.62 -1.80
C LEU A 35 -0.50 8.93 -0.33
N TYR A 36 -0.68 10.22 -0.01
CA TYR A 36 -1.03 10.65 1.36
C TYR A 36 -2.35 10.01 1.83
N SER A 37 -3.38 10.04 1.00
CA SER A 37 -4.68 9.43 1.33
C SER A 37 -4.57 7.91 1.51
N LEU A 38 -3.74 7.24 0.70
CA LEU A 38 -3.49 5.81 0.81
C LEU A 38 -2.69 5.46 2.07
N ASP A 39 -1.76 6.31 2.49
CA ASP A 39 -1.03 6.15 3.76
C ASP A 39 -2.02 6.12 4.94
N GLU A 40 -2.89 7.13 5.06
CA GLU A 40 -3.93 7.18 6.10
C GLU A 40 -4.88 5.98 6.02
N ARG A 41 -5.32 5.62 4.82
CA ARG A 41 -6.20 4.47 4.60
C ARG A 41 -5.54 3.16 5.03
N CYS A 42 -4.26 2.96 4.74
CA CYS A 42 -3.54 1.75 5.15
C CYS A 42 -3.37 1.66 6.68
N GLU A 43 -3.16 2.78 7.36
CA GLU A 43 -3.15 2.82 8.83
C GLU A 43 -4.54 2.47 9.40
N TYR A 44 -5.60 3.07 8.87
CA TYR A 44 -6.97 2.78 9.28
C TYR A 44 -7.35 1.29 9.10
N LEU A 45 -6.99 0.71 7.95
CA LEU A 45 -7.24 -0.71 7.65
C LEU A 45 -6.51 -1.63 8.63
N ARG A 46 -5.23 -1.34 8.91
CA ARG A 46 -4.44 -2.10 9.90
C ARG A 46 -5.04 -2.02 11.29
N GLN A 47 -5.47 -0.83 11.73
CA GLN A 47 -6.08 -0.68 13.05
C GLN A 47 -7.41 -1.44 13.14
N THR A 48 -8.23 -1.38 12.09
CA THR A 48 -9.50 -2.10 12.03
C THR A 48 -9.30 -3.61 12.09
N LEU A 49 -8.35 -4.15 11.32
CA LEU A 49 -8.01 -5.57 11.34
C LEU A 49 -7.47 -6.05 12.69
N ARG A 50 -6.68 -5.22 13.40
CA ARG A 50 -6.25 -5.50 14.77
C ARG A 50 -7.45 -5.60 15.72
N ASN A 51 -8.42 -4.69 15.61
CA ASN A 51 -9.62 -4.70 16.43
C ASN A 51 -10.48 -5.94 16.15
N LEU A 52 -10.71 -6.28 14.87
CA LEU A 52 -11.46 -7.48 14.47
C LEU A 52 -10.78 -8.76 14.96
N SER A 53 -9.45 -8.85 14.80
CA SER A 53 -8.66 -9.99 15.28
C SER A 53 -8.75 -10.14 16.81
N SER A 54 -8.81 -9.02 17.54
CA SER A 54 -9.04 -9.04 18.98
C SER A 54 -10.47 -9.50 19.32
N GLY A 55 -11.48 -9.00 18.60
CA GLY A 55 -12.87 -9.42 18.77
C GLY A 55 -13.05 -10.93 18.55
N ARG A 56 -12.40 -11.47 17.52
CA ARG A 56 -12.40 -12.90 17.21
C ARG A 56 -11.82 -13.74 18.34
N ARG A 57 -10.64 -13.35 18.85
CA ARG A 57 -10.00 -14.04 20.00
C ARG A 57 -10.91 -14.03 21.22
N ASN A 58 -11.48 -12.88 21.57
CA ASN A 58 -12.38 -12.75 22.71
C ASN A 58 -13.63 -13.63 22.57
N LEU A 59 -14.21 -13.71 21.37
CA LEU A 59 -15.36 -14.56 21.10
C LEU A 59 -15.00 -16.05 21.21
N GLN A 60 -13.84 -16.44 20.67
CA GLN A 60 -13.33 -17.81 20.75
C GLN A 60 -13.03 -18.23 22.19
N ASP A 61 -12.40 -17.36 22.98
CA ASP A 61 -12.14 -17.60 24.41
C ASP A 61 -13.45 -17.81 25.18
N ARG A 62 -14.48 -17.02 24.85
CA ARG A 62 -15.82 -17.15 25.44
C ARG A 62 -16.49 -18.47 25.09
N ILE A 63 -16.42 -18.88 23.82
CA ILE A 63 -16.93 -20.18 23.34
C ILE A 63 -16.21 -21.32 24.09
N CYS A 64 -14.88 -21.27 24.17
CA CYS A 64 -14.11 -22.24 24.94
C CYS A 64 -14.57 -22.28 26.39
N MET A 65 -14.76 -21.14 27.05
CA MET A 65 -15.20 -21.09 28.44
C MET A 65 -16.57 -21.77 28.66
N TYR A 66 -17.52 -21.59 27.73
CA TYR A 66 -18.82 -22.28 27.77
C TYR A 66 -18.67 -23.79 27.62
N LEU A 67 -17.83 -24.25 26.71
CA LEU A 67 -17.59 -25.67 26.45
C LEU A 67 -16.88 -26.38 27.62
N HIS A 68 -15.95 -25.70 28.29
CA HIS A 68 -15.21 -26.27 29.43
C HIS A 68 -16.06 -26.39 30.71
N SER A 69 -17.23 -25.76 30.78
CA SER A 69 -18.11 -25.81 31.95
C SER A 69 -19.36 -26.65 31.65
N PRO A 70 -19.44 -27.90 32.15
CA PRO A 70 -20.58 -28.79 31.90
C PRO A 70 -21.92 -28.21 32.34
N ARG A 71 -21.91 -27.34 33.36
CA ARG A 71 -23.10 -26.65 33.87
C ARG A 71 -23.58 -25.53 32.94
N LEU A 72 -22.67 -24.85 32.25
CA LEU A 72 -23.04 -23.79 31.33
C LEU A 72 -23.48 -24.35 29.97
N ALA A 73 -22.80 -25.41 29.49
CA ALA A 73 -23.09 -26.04 28.20
C ALA A 73 -24.52 -26.60 28.08
N GLN A 74 -25.10 -27.14 29.16
CA GLN A 74 -26.45 -27.72 29.15
C GLN A 74 -27.58 -26.71 28.89
N PHE A 75 -27.39 -25.44 29.25
CA PHE A 75 -28.40 -24.38 29.09
C PHE A 75 -28.06 -23.40 27.96
N SER A 76 -26.94 -23.59 27.27
CA SER A 76 -26.38 -22.62 26.33
C SER A 76 -26.34 -23.09 24.89
N HIS A 77 -27.02 -24.16 24.48
CA HIS A 77 -26.88 -24.69 23.11
C HIS A 77 -27.21 -23.63 22.04
N GLU A 78 -28.36 -22.96 22.15
CA GLU A 78 -28.74 -21.87 21.23
C GLU A 78 -27.80 -20.66 21.34
N SER A 79 -27.35 -20.33 22.55
CA SER A 79 -26.37 -19.25 22.76
C SER A 79 -25.01 -19.56 22.15
N LEU A 80 -24.58 -20.82 22.18
CA LEU A 80 -23.32 -21.29 21.64
C LEU A 80 -23.39 -21.32 20.12
N LEU A 81 -24.50 -21.80 19.56
CA LEU A 81 -24.77 -21.75 18.12
C LEU A 81 -24.70 -20.31 17.60
N LYS A 82 -25.39 -19.37 18.25
CA LYS A 82 -25.34 -17.94 17.89
C LYS A 82 -23.92 -17.35 17.97
N GLN A 83 -23.10 -17.79 18.92
CA GLN A 83 -21.71 -17.34 19.03
C GLN A 83 -20.85 -17.91 17.90
N GLU A 84 -21.08 -19.17 17.50
CA GLU A 84 -20.37 -19.79 16.38
C GLU A 84 -20.76 -19.14 15.04
N GLU A 85 -22.05 -18.85 14.83
CA GLU A 85 -22.53 -18.10 13.67
C GLU A 85 -21.88 -16.71 13.59
N ALA A 86 -21.88 -15.97 14.70
CA ALA A 86 -21.21 -14.67 14.79
C ALA A 86 -19.69 -14.77 14.57
N LEU A 87 -19.05 -15.86 15.00
CA LEU A 87 -17.63 -16.10 14.74
C LEU A 87 -17.36 -16.33 13.26
N SER A 88 -18.23 -17.10 12.58
CA SER A 88 -18.17 -17.32 11.14
C SER A 88 -18.32 -16.01 10.35
N GLU A 89 -19.33 -15.20 10.69
CA GLU A 89 -19.53 -13.88 10.08
C GLU A 89 -18.33 -12.96 10.30
N LEU A 90 -17.74 -12.98 11.50
CA LEU A 90 -16.56 -12.19 11.82
C LEU A 90 -15.33 -12.65 11.01
N ASN A 91 -15.16 -13.96 10.80
CA ASN A 91 -14.09 -14.50 9.95
C ASN A 91 -14.26 -14.03 8.50
N MET A 92 -15.48 -14.11 7.95
CA MET A 92 -15.77 -13.59 6.61
C MET A 92 -15.48 -12.08 6.50
N SER A 93 -15.83 -11.32 7.53
CA SER A 93 -15.52 -9.89 7.58
C SER A 93 -14.00 -9.66 7.58
N ILE A 94 -13.25 -10.38 8.41
CA ILE A 94 -11.78 -10.29 8.48
C ILE A 94 -11.17 -10.56 7.11
N ASP A 95 -11.62 -11.58 6.38
CA ASP A 95 -11.10 -11.90 5.04
C ASP A 95 -11.33 -10.75 4.04
N ASP A 96 -12.53 -10.14 4.04
CA ASP A 96 -12.80 -8.96 3.20
C ASP A 96 -11.92 -7.77 3.58
N TRP A 97 -11.71 -7.53 4.89
CA TRP A 97 -10.82 -6.47 5.36
C TRP A 97 -9.35 -6.73 4.98
N ILE A 98 -8.88 -7.96 5.03
CA ILE A 98 -7.54 -8.36 4.55
C ILE A 98 -7.41 -8.04 3.07
N ALA A 99 -8.38 -8.46 2.25
CA ALA A 99 -8.37 -8.17 0.82
C ALA A 99 -8.40 -6.66 0.53
N ARG A 100 -9.13 -5.87 1.33
CA ARG A 100 -9.11 -4.39 1.23
C ARG A 100 -7.77 -3.79 1.60
N GLN A 101 -7.11 -4.31 2.65
CA GLN A 101 -5.77 -3.87 3.05
C GLN A 101 -4.76 -4.15 1.95
N GLU A 102 -4.75 -5.36 1.39
CA GLU A 102 -3.85 -5.74 0.31
C GLU A 102 -4.02 -4.84 -0.92
N ARG A 103 -5.26 -4.58 -1.35
CA ARG A 103 -5.54 -3.68 -2.48
C ARG A 103 -5.01 -2.27 -2.21
N ALA A 104 -5.21 -1.74 -1.00
CA ALA A 104 -4.73 -0.40 -0.64
C ALA A 104 -3.20 -0.33 -0.61
N GLU A 105 -2.52 -1.32 -0.02
CA GLU A 105 -1.05 -1.39 0.04
C GLU A 105 -0.42 -1.57 -1.35
N ASN A 106 -1.03 -2.40 -2.20
CA ASN A 106 -0.61 -2.56 -3.59
C ASN A 106 -0.73 -1.26 -4.38
N ARG A 107 -1.84 -0.53 -4.22
CA ARG A 107 -2.02 0.76 -4.88
C ARG A 107 -1.00 1.79 -4.37
N ARG A 108 -0.81 1.88 -3.06
CA ARG A 108 0.19 2.75 -2.40
C ARG A 108 1.59 2.51 -2.94
N THR A 109 1.98 1.24 -3.05
CA THR A 109 3.31 0.84 -3.57
C THR A 109 3.49 1.28 -5.01
N ARG A 110 2.48 1.06 -5.87
CA ARG A 110 2.51 1.48 -7.28
C ARG A 110 2.60 3.00 -7.44
N VAL A 111 1.82 3.76 -6.65
CA VAL A 111 1.86 5.23 -6.67
C VAL A 111 3.23 5.74 -6.23
N ARG A 112 3.77 5.23 -5.12
CA ARG A 112 5.11 5.58 -4.65
C ARG A 112 6.19 5.27 -5.69
N GLN A 113 6.15 4.07 -6.29
CA GLN A 113 7.07 3.69 -7.35
C GLN A 113 6.99 4.68 -8.52
N LYS A 114 5.78 5.04 -8.95
CA LYS A 114 5.60 5.96 -10.08
C LYS A 114 6.18 7.35 -9.81
N LEU A 115 6.02 7.86 -8.59
CA LEU A 115 6.61 9.13 -8.17
C LEU A 115 8.15 9.04 -8.13
N LEU A 116 8.72 7.94 -7.63
CA LEU A 116 10.18 7.72 -7.63
C LEU A 116 10.76 7.61 -9.04
N GLU A 117 10.09 6.89 -9.94
CA GLU A 117 10.45 6.80 -11.37
C GLU A 117 10.46 8.20 -12.02
N HIS A 118 9.45 9.02 -11.74
CA HIS A 118 9.40 10.41 -12.19
C HIS A 118 10.57 11.25 -11.68
N ILE A 119 10.90 11.14 -10.38
CA ILE A 119 12.04 11.85 -9.77
C ILE A 119 13.34 11.43 -10.47
N ALA A 120 13.58 10.12 -10.62
CA ALA A 120 14.76 9.60 -11.29
C ALA A 120 14.87 10.09 -12.73
N ALA A 121 13.79 10.04 -13.50
CA ALA A 121 13.74 10.55 -14.87
C ALA A 121 14.02 12.05 -14.95
N THR A 122 13.43 12.83 -14.03
CA THR A 122 13.57 14.30 -14.01
C THR A 122 15.00 14.73 -13.67
N LEU A 123 15.65 14.03 -12.74
CA LEU A 123 17.06 14.28 -12.39
C LEU A 123 18.03 13.94 -13.53
N MET A 124 17.65 13.06 -14.46
CA MET A 124 18.45 12.73 -15.65
C MET A 124 18.29 13.75 -16.78
N LEU A 125 17.20 14.52 -16.80
CA LEU A 125 17.03 15.57 -17.80
C LEU A 125 17.93 16.75 -17.47
N ASP A 126 18.93 17.01 -18.32
CA ASP A 126 19.68 18.27 -18.27
C ASP A 126 18.74 19.44 -18.63
N PRO A 127 18.46 20.38 -17.70
CA PRO A 127 17.60 21.54 -17.97
C PRO A 127 18.13 22.39 -19.13
N ARG A 128 19.43 22.33 -19.42
CA ARG A 128 20.10 23.13 -20.46
C ARG A 128 19.97 22.52 -21.86
N ALA A 129 19.71 21.21 -21.97
CA ALA A 129 19.51 20.54 -23.26
C ALA A 129 18.23 21.01 -23.97
N GLY A 130 17.18 21.36 -23.21
CA GLY A 130 15.93 21.90 -23.75
C GLY A 130 16.03 23.34 -24.30
N LEU A 131 16.91 24.16 -23.71
CA LEU A 131 17.16 25.54 -24.15
C LEU A 131 17.93 25.61 -25.48
N ARG A 132 18.87 24.68 -25.72
CA ARG A 132 19.61 24.61 -27.00
C ARG A 132 18.71 24.30 -28.19
N ARG A 133 17.72 23.41 -28.02
CA ARG A 133 16.74 23.08 -29.08
C ARG A 133 15.83 24.24 -29.47
N ARG A 134 15.51 25.16 -28.55
CA ARG A 134 14.70 26.36 -28.86
C ARG A 134 15.48 27.46 -29.55
N GLN A 135 16.79 27.56 -29.31
CA GLN A 135 17.65 28.53 -29.99
C GLN A 135 17.94 28.14 -31.45
N SER A 136 18.15 26.84 -31.74
CA SER A 136 18.38 26.39 -33.13
C SER A 136 17.18 26.59 -34.07
N ARG A 137 15.94 26.64 -33.54
CA ARG A 137 14.73 26.93 -34.35
C ARG A 137 14.51 28.41 -34.63
N LYS A 138 15.18 29.32 -33.92
CA LYS A 138 15.09 30.78 -34.18
C LYS A 138 16.11 31.30 -35.20
N LEU A 139 17.05 30.46 -35.62
CA LEU A 139 18.14 30.81 -36.56
C LEU A 139 17.86 30.37 -38.01
N HIS A 140 16.67 29.86 -38.31
CA HIS A 140 16.27 29.38 -39.65
C HIS A 140 14.95 30.01 -40.13
N VAL A 141 14.71 31.29 -39.82
CA VAL A 141 13.64 32.10 -40.42
C VAL A 141 14.29 33.10 -41.37
#